data_AF-A0A848IH70-F1
#
_entry.id   AF-A0A848IH70-F1
#
_cell.length_a   1.000
_cell.length_b   1.000
_cell.length_c   1.000
_cell.angle_alpha   90.00
_cell.angle_beta   90.00
_cell.angle_gamma   90.00
#
_symmetry.space_group_name_H-M   'P 1'
#
loop_
_entity.id
_entity.type
_entity.pdbx_description
1 polymer ?
#
loop_
_entity_poly.entity_id
_entity_poly.type
_entity_poly.pdbx_seq_one_letter_code
_entity_poly.pdbx_strand_id
1 'polypeptide(L)'
;MTNPYLDVRVAFALAKIALIVDPDDDSYEQPLGEAHALGLRDGEDAPPYPSVPAFFADEPALARMWTLGVQEQEEREETSCMCSFCFKDHQLWDCPHL
;
A
#
# COMPACT_ATOMS: atom_id res chain seq x y z
N MET A 1 22.29 -1.09 6.46
CA MET A 1 20.83 -1.20 6.33
C MET A 1 20.54 -1.41 4.86
N THR A 2 19.88 -2.51 4.49
CA THR A 2 19.44 -2.75 3.11
C THR A 2 18.25 -1.84 2.78
N ASN A 3 18.10 -1.49 1.49
CA ASN A 3 17.01 -0.63 1.04
C ASN A 3 15.74 -1.50 0.92
N PRO A 4 14.66 -1.21 1.66
CA PRO A 4 13.48 -2.08 1.72
C PRO A 4 12.81 -2.27 0.36
N TYR A 5 12.82 -1.25 -0.51
CA TYR A 5 12.27 -1.37 -1.87
C TYR A 5 13.12 -2.29 -2.75
N LEU A 6 14.45 -2.25 -2.57
CA LEU A 6 15.36 -3.16 -3.27
C LEU A 6 15.17 -4.60 -2.78
N ASP A 7 14.98 -4.80 -1.48
CA ASP A 7 14.74 -6.12 -0.89
C ASP A 7 13.45 -6.75 -1.46
N VAL A 8 12.35 -5.99 -1.50
CA VAL A 8 11.09 -6.42 -2.15
C VAL A 8 11.29 -6.72 -3.64
N ARG A 9 12.04 -5.87 -4.36
CA ARG A 9 12.30 -6.06 -5.80
C ARG A 9 13.10 -7.33 -6.07
N VAL A 10 14.09 -7.63 -5.23
CA VAL A 10 14.88 -8.87 -5.31
C VAL A 10 14.00 -10.08 -5.01
N ALA A 11 13.21 -10.04 -3.94
CA ALA A 11 12.28 -11.12 -3.60
C ALA A 11 11.30 -11.41 -4.73
N PHE A 12 10.74 -10.36 -5.35
CA PHE A 12 9.84 -10.47 -6.50
C PHE A 12 10.51 -11.12 -7.72
N ALA A 13 11.76 -10.74 -8.02
CA ALA A 13 12.51 -11.33 -9.12
C ALA A 13 12.77 -12.83 -8.88
N LEU A 14 13.12 -13.21 -7.63
CA LEU A 14 13.32 -14.61 -7.25
C LEU A 14 12.03 -15.42 -7.35
N ALA A 15 10.90 -14.88 -6.88
CA ALA A 15 9.60 -15.53 -7.00
C ALA A 15 9.19 -15.77 -8.46
N LYS A 16 9.44 -14.80 -9.36
CA LYS A 16 9.21 -14.99 -10.80
C LYS A 16 10.08 -16.08 -11.42
N ILE A 17 11.31 -16.25 -10.93
CA ILE A 17 12.18 -17.36 -11.37
C ILE A 17 11.65 -18.69 -10.82
N ALA A 18 11.22 -18.73 -9.55
CA ALA A 18 10.64 -19.91 -8.94
C ALA A 18 9.41 -20.41 -9.73
N LEU A 19 8.50 -19.51 -10.10
CA LEU A 19 7.33 -19.81 -10.93
C LEU A 19 7.65 -20.42 -12.31
N ILE A 20 8.83 -20.16 -12.87
CA ILE A 20 9.26 -20.79 -14.12
C ILE A 20 9.61 -22.27 -13.88
N VAL A 21 10.16 -22.58 -12.71
CA VAL A 21 10.57 -23.94 -12.32
C VAL A 21 9.38 -24.74 -11.81
N ASP A 22 8.51 -24.10 -11.03
CA ASP A 22 7.32 -24.68 -10.42
C ASP A 22 6.12 -23.71 -10.57
N PRO A 23 5.19 -23.97 -11.51
CA PRO A 23 4.03 -23.11 -11.72
C PRO A 23 3.05 -23.03 -10.54
N ASP A 24 3.12 -23.99 -9.61
CA ASP A 24 2.26 -24.03 -8.41
C ASP A 24 2.90 -23.29 -7.21
N ASP A 25 4.05 -22.65 -7.40
CA ASP A 25 4.75 -21.87 -6.37
C ASP A 25 3.99 -20.56 -6.04
N ASP A 26 3.69 -20.34 -4.76
CA ASP A 26 2.93 -19.21 -4.25
C ASP A 26 3.82 -18.06 -3.72
N SER A 27 5.14 -18.18 -3.81
CA SER A 27 6.09 -17.17 -3.30
C SER A 27 5.95 -15.81 -3.98
N TYR A 28 5.24 -15.74 -5.09
CA TYR A 28 4.90 -14.51 -5.80
C TYR A 28 3.97 -13.59 -5.01
N GLU A 29 3.14 -14.12 -4.11
CA GLU A 29 2.19 -13.31 -3.33
C GLU A 29 2.87 -12.47 -2.26
N GLN A 30 3.90 -13.02 -1.61
CA GLN A 30 4.62 -12.35 -0.52
C GLN A 30 5.21 -10.98 -0.93
N PRO A 31 6.02 -10.84 -1.99
CA PRO A 31 6.59 -9.54 -2.37
C PRO A 31 5.55 -8.53 -2.84
N LEU A 32 4.38 -8.99 -3.33
CA LEU A 32 3.25 -8.10 -3.61
C LEU A 32 2.64 -7.53 -2.34
N GLY A 33 2.45 -8.37 -1.32
CA GLY A 33 2.00 -7.93 0.01
C GLY A 33 2.99 -6.98 0.68
N GLU A 34 4.29 -7.25 0.56
CA GLU A 34 5.33 -6.36 1.08
C GLU A 34 5.34 -5.00 0.36
N ALA A 35 5.15 -4.97 -0.97
CA ALA A 35 5.02 -3.72 -1.72
C ALA A 35 3.80 -2.89 -1.25
N HIS A 36 2.67 -3.55 -0.99
CA HIS A 36 1.48 -2.91 -0.42
C HIS A 36 1.74 -2.34 0.98
N ALA A 37 2.39 -3.11 1.85
CA ALA A 37 2.75 -2.66 3.19
C ALA A 37 3.70 -1.45 3.17
N LEU A 38 4.65 -1.41 2.23
CA LEU A 38 5.49 -0.22 2.00
C LEU A 38 4.64 0.98 1.54
N GLY A 39 3.64 0.75 0.68
CA GLY A 39 2.69 1.78 0.26
C GLY A 39 1.91 2.37 1.42
N LEU A 40 1.35 1.54 2.30
CA LEU A 40 0.66 2.00 3.51
C LEU A 40 1.57 2.89 4.36
N ARG A 41 2.80 2.43 4.64
CA ARG A 41 3.77 3.17 5.45
C ARG A 41 4.13 4.52 4.82
N ASP A 42 4.39 4.53 3.52
CA ASP A 42 4.77 5.76 2.82
C ASP A 42 3.57 6.72 2.66
N GLY A 43 2.35 6.20 2.69
CA GLY A 43 1.11 6.97 2.70
C GLY A 43 0.79 7.63 4.05
N GLU A 44 1.43 7.22 5.15
CA GLU A 44 1.28 7.87 6.48
C GLU A 44 1.94 9.27 6.50
N ASP A 45 2.78 9.58 5.52
CA ASP A 45 3.37 10.90 5.38
C ASP A 45 2.35 11.91 4.83
N ALA A 46 2.39 13.14 5.35
CA ALA A 46 1.45 14.19 4.97
C ALA A 46 1.54 14.55 3.47
N PRO A 47 0.42 14.90 2.81
CA PRO A 47 0.40 15.28 1.41
C PRO A 47 1.40 16.41 1.05
N PRO A 48 1.95 16.41 -0.19
CA PRO A 48 1.61 15.51 -1.29
C PRO A 48 2.25 14.13 -1.12
N TYR A 49 1.47 13.10 -1.41
CA TYR A 49 1.94 11.72 -1.34
C TYR A 49 3.12 11.48 -2.30
N PRO A 50 4.04 10.58 -1.93
CA PRO A 50 5.21 10.30 -2.73
C PRO A 50 4.83 9.73 -4.11
N SER A 51 5.68 9.96 -5.11
CA SER A 51 5.56 9.24 -6.37
C SER A 51 6.01 7.78 -6.21
N VAL A 52 5.56 6.90 -7.09
CA VAL A 52 5.97 5.48 -7.09
C VAL A 52 7.50 5.35 -6.98
N PRO A 53 8.01 4.52 -6.05
CA PRO A 53 9.44 4.32 -5.88
C PRO A 53 10.12 3.84 -7.17
N ALA A 54 11.31 4.36 -7.47
CA ALA A 54 12.04 4.04 -8.70
C ALA A 54 12.29 2.53 -8.90
N PHE A 55 12.43 1.77 -7.81
CA PHE A 55 12.62 0.32 -7.83
C PHE A 55 11.38 -0.46 -8.29
N PHE A 56 10.21 0.16 -8.27
CA PHE A 56 8.94 -0.43 -8.71
C PHE A 56 8.45 0.16 -10.04
N ALA A 57 9.06 1.25 -10.52
CA ALA A 57 8.59 1.99 -11.69
C ALA A 57 8.57 1.15 -12.98
N ASP A 58 9.44 0.16 -13.09
CA ASP A 58 9.54 -0.77 -14.22
C ASP A 58 8.73 -2.06 -14.04
N GLU A 59 8.12 -2.28 -12.86
CA GLU A 59 7.34 -3.47 -12.55
C GLU A 59 5.89 -3.11 -12.20
N PRO A 60 4.97 -3.23 -13.16
CA PRO A 60 3.59 -2.82 -12.97
C PRO A 60 2.89 -3.50 -11.79
N ALA A 61 3.25 -4.74 -11.45
CA ALA A 61 2.64 -5.44 -10.32
C ALA A 61 3.02 -4.82 -8.98
N LEU A 62 4.31 -4.56 -8.76
CA LEU A 62 4.79 -3.91 -7.53
C LEU A 62 4.31 -2.46 -7.44
N ALA A 63 4.37 -1.71 -8.55
CA ALA A 63 3.88 -0.34 -8.60
C ALA A 63 2.39 -0.26 -8.21
N ARG A 64 1.54 -1.14 -8.77
CA ARG A 64 0.12 -1.17 -8.44
C ARG A 64 -0.14 -1.48 -6.97
N MET A 65 0.54 -2.48 -6.40
CA MET A 65 0.33 -2.86 -5.01
C MET A 65 0.79 -1.75 -4.05
N TRP A 66 1.92 -1.12 -4.33
CA TRP A 66 2.37 0.03 -3.57
C TRP A 66 1.38 1.21 -3.66
N THR A 67 0.91 1.56 -4.86
CA THR A 67 -0.09 2.64 -5.04
C THR A 67 -1.39 2.34 -4.31
N LEU A 68 -1.84 1.08 -4.32
CA LEU A 68 -3.02 0.66 -3.57
C LEU A 68 -2.82 0.87 -2.06
N GLY A 69 -1.64 0.54 -1.54
CA GLY A 69 -1.31 0.76 -0.13
C GLY A 69 -1.34 2.25 0.25
N VAL A 70 -0.78 3.11 -0.59
CA VAL A 70 -0.86 4.57 -0.38
C VAL A 70 -2.33 5.02 -0.35
N GLN A 71 -3.12 4.68 -1.37
CA GLN A 71 -4.54 5.04 -1.47
C GLN A 71 -5.36 4.59 -0.26
N GLU A 72 -5.16 3.37 0.20
CA GLU A 72 -5.84 2.84 1.38
C GLU A 72 -5.49 3.64 2.64
N GLN A 73 -4.25 4.10 2.76
CA GLN A 73 -3.86 4.98 3.86
C GLN A 73 -4.51 6.36 3.75
N GLU A 74 -4.62 6.93 2.55
CA GLU A 74 -5.35 8.20 2.33
C GLU A 74 -6.82 8.08 2.80
N GLU A 75 -7.50 7.01 2.37
CA GLU A 75 -8.89 6.72 2.74
C GLU A 75 -9.05 6.54 4.27
N ARG A 76 -8.07 5.91 4.93
CA ARG A 76 -8.06 5.76 6.39
C ARG A 76 -7.89 7.10 7.10
N GLU A 77 -7.05 8.00 6.59
CA GLU A 77 -6.85 9.31 7.19
C GLU A 77 -8.10 10.19 7.05
N GLU A 78 -8.73 10.21 5.87
CA GLU A 78 -9.99 10.92 5.63
C GLU A 78 -11.10 10.47 6.59
N THR A 79 -11.13 9.18 6.91
CA THR A 79 -12.15 8.57 7.78
C THR A 79 -11.78 8.58 9.27
N SER A 80 -10.50 8.75 9.63
CA SER A 80 -10.00 8.64 11.02
C SER A 80 -10.55 9.71 11.97
N CYS A 81 -10.89 10.89 11.45
CA CYS A 81 -11.43 12.01 12.23
C CYS A 81 -12.96 12.01 12.30
N MET A 82 -13.63 11.04 11.66
CA MET A 82 -15.07 10.91 11.69
C MET A 82 -15.49 9.96 12.81
N CYS A 83 -16.31 10.44 13.76
CA CYS A 83 -16.91 9.54 14.73
C CYS A 83 -18.04 8.72 14.07
N SER A 84 -18.45 7.60 14.68
CA SER A 84 -19.54 6.72 14.18
C SER A 84 -20.88 7.44 13.96
N PHE A 85 -21.06 8.62 14.56
CA PHE A 85 -22.18 9.51 14.30
C PHE A 85 -22.05 10.25 12.97
N CYS A 86 -20.86 10.77 12.63
CA CYS A 86 -20.59 11.48 11.37
C CYS A 86 -20.69 10.56 10.13
N PHE A 87 -20.58 9.24 10.31
CA PHE A 87 -20.74 8.25 9.23
C PHE A 87 -22.20 7.94 8.86
N LYS A 88 -23.20 8.48 9.58
CA LYS A 88 -24.62 8.13 9.40
C LYS A 88 -25.44 9.19 8.65
N ASP A 89 -24.82 9.99 7.78
CA ASP A 89 -25.49 11.07 7.04
C ASP A 89 -26.22 12.08 7.96
N HIS A 90 -25.68 12.31 9.16
CA HIS A 90 -26.16 13.36 10.04
C HIS A 90 -25.50 14.69 9.67
N GLN A 91 -26.23 15.80 9.81
CA GLN A 91 -25.61 17.10 9.59
C GLN A 91 -24.52 17.31 10.65
N LEU A 92 -23.39 17.92 10.27
CA LEU A 92 -22.26 18.15 11.19
C LEU A 92 -22.72 18.77 12.53
N TRP A 93 -23.67 19.71 12.47
CA TRP A 93 -24.28 20.43 13.60
C TRP A 93 -25.00 19.54 14.62
N ASP A 94 -25.36 18.32 14.24
CA ASP A 94 -26.02 17.35 15.12
C ASP A 94 -25.01 16.50 15.90
N CYS A 95 -23.70 16.68 15.68
CA CYS A 95 -22.65 15.90 16.32
C CYS A 95 -22.60 16.18 17.83
N PRO A 96 -22.76 15.15 18.71
CA PRO A 96 -22.71 15.33 20.17
C PRO A 96 -21.30 15.65 20.72
N HIS A 97 -20.29 15.70 19.85
CA HIS A 97 -18.90 16.03 20.17
C HIS A 97 -18.47 17.42 19.66
N LEU A 98 -19.39 18.21 19.09
CA LEU A 98 -19.20 19.63 18.79
C LEU A 98 -19.11 20.50 20.06
#